data_AF-A0A368PYY2-F1
#
_entry.id   AF-A0A368PYY2-F1
#
_cell.length_a   1.000
_cell.length_b   1.000
_cell.length_c   1.000
_cell.angle_alpha   90.00
_cell.angle_beta   90.00
_cell.angle_gamma   90.00
#
_symmetry.space_group_name_H-M   'P 1'
#
loop_
_entity.id
_entity.type
_entity.pdbx_description
1 polymer ?
#
loop_
_entity_poly.entity_id
_entity_poly.type
_entity_poly.pdbx_seq_one_letter_code
_entity_poly.pdbx_strand_id
1 'polypeptide(L)'
;MAGGCALSGGCPTDFAAFAIASAVLALLIFRALFPFIYRKGKRTGVWLVIVQIIGSTDLLLSLVMSMNFLKLKLGHPWKSCYLWAVWAEGPFGFGLLISCRIVQGFQLYHVFVKHRLPPIRPSIILVVILLPWICGAAVFHWNKPLNHRCHMQAQWVIPVMCIHGFYIAGLIVITLSIRHIEFRFSEFKDLLQAIIVSTIAVGFWIVAYVLNEIHEDIAWIQVFSRFSLLVMASILVLLFFSMSISQPLHSQISLGKQESTAFMTMGEALGITDRGSVKKINATHFDSNQPLDKLLEDKRFRMSFMSFADSCLAGESVHFYEEVYDLKKIHLDDSIRRIYMARHIIEKYIDAGAEMEINISHRTRQEILGTPDLTHPNLFDSAVSEILQLIKMNLAKDYWSSLHFAKLKEDIERGPNGPELMPLDYSPRVTFVRCTDDPFYEEHAATCN
;
A
#
# COMPACT_ATOMS: atom_id res chain seq x y z
N MET A 1 -39.82 -17.26 30.46
CA MET A 1 -38.77 -16.22 30.54
C MET A 1 -37.97 -16.04 29.24
N ALA A 2 -37.84 -17.04 28.36
CA ALA A 2 -37.06 -16.93 27.11
C ALA A 2 -37.69 -16.07 25.99
N GLY A 3 -39.03 -15.99 25.88
CA GLY A 3 -39.70 -15.25 24.79
C GLY A 3 -39.57 -13.72 24.86
N GLY A 4 -39.35 -13.16 26.05
CA GLY A 4 -39.27 -11.70 26.23
C GLY A 4 -37.96 -11.09 25.71
N CYS A 5 -36.81 -11.77 25.91
CA CYS A 5 -35.53 -11.26 25.42
C CYS A 5 -35.40 -11.39 23.91
N ALA A 6 -36.01 -12.41 23.29
CA ALA A 6 -36.03 -12.55 21.84
C ALA A 6 -36.69 -11.34 21.15
N LEU A 7 -37.75 -10.76 21.71
CA LEU A 7 -38.40 -9.59 21.11
C LEU A 7 -37.75 -8.26 21.49
N SER A 8 -37.23 -8.16 22.71
CA SER A 8 -36.77 -6.89 23.30
C SER A 8 -35.26 -6.72 23.35
N GLY A 9 -34.49 -7.72 22.92
CA GLY A 9 -33.03 -7.73 23.00
C GLY A 9 -32.49 -8.05 24.38
N GLY A 10 -31.16 -8.15 24.46
CA GLY A 10 -30.43 -8.37 25.71
C GLY A 10 -30.50 -9.81 26.22
N CYS A 11 -30.57 -10.79 25.32
CA CYS A 11 -30.32 -12.18 25.69
C CYS A 11 -28.81 -12.37 26.02
N PRO A 12 -28.42 -13.37 26.84
CA PRO A 12 -27.01 -13.63 27.15
C PRO A 12 -26.11 -13.80 25.90
N THR A 13 -26.65 -14.41 24.84
CA THR A 13 -26.00 -14.56 23.53
C THR A 13 -25.75 -13.22 22.84
N ASP A 14 -26.66 -12.24 23.00
CA ASP A 14 -26.53 -10.92 22.39
C ASP A 14 -25.34 -10.17 22.98
N PHE A 15 -25.15 -10.26 24.30
CA PHE A 15 -23.98 -9.70 24.97
C PHE A 15 -22.67 -10.37 24.54
N ALA A 16 -22.67 -11.70 24.38
CA ALA A 16 -21.51 -12.42 23.89
C ALA A 16 -21.13 -12.00 22.47
N ALA A 17 -22.12 -11.93 21.55
CA ALA A 17 -21.86 -11.48 20.18
C ALA A 17 -21.41 -10.01 20.12
N PHE A 18 -22.02 -9.13 20.94
CA PHE A 18 -21.59 -7.74 21.05
C PHE A 18 -20.15 -7.60 21.58
N ALA A 19 -19.77 -8.42 22.57
CA ALA A 19 -18.40 -8.46 23.08
C ALA A 19 -17.41 -8.92 22.01
N ILE A 20 -17.75 -9.96 21.24
CA ILE A 20 -16.94 -10.41 20.09
C ILE A 20 -16.79 -9.28 19.07
N ALA A 21 -17.89 -8.65 18.65
CA ALA A 21 -17.87 -7.55 17.69
C ALA A 21 -17.04 -6.36 18.18
N SER A 22 -17.15 -6.02 19.47
CA SER A 22 -16.36 -4.94 20.10
C SER A 22 -14.87 -5.28 20.15
N ALA A 23 -14.51 -6.51 20.50
CA ALA A 23 -13.13 -6.98 20.50
C ALA A 23 -12.52 -6.97 19.08
N VAL A 24 -13.31 -7.39 18.08
CA VAL A 24 -12.94 -7.29 16.67
C VAL A 24 -12.69 -5.83 16.28
N LEU A 25 -13.61 -4.92 16.60
CA LEU A 25 -13.46 -3.50 16.28
C LEU A 25 -12.18 -2.90 16.91
N ALA A 26 -11.93 -3.22 18.18
CA ALA A 26 -10.72 -2.81 18.88
C ALA A 26 -9.46 -3.34 18.20
N LEU A 27 -9.47 -4.60 17.75
CA LEU A 27 -8.35 -5.20 17.02
C LEU A 27 -8.11 -4.54 15.66
N LEU A 28 -9.17 -4.18 14.92
CA LEU A 28 -9.05 -3.44 13.66
C LEU A 28 -8.41 -2.07 13.87
N ILE A 29 -8.91 -1.32 14.86
CA ILE A 29 -8.40 0.02 15.18
C ILE A 29 -6.94 -0.08 15.64
N PHE A 30 -6.62 -1.01 16.55
CA PHE A 30 -5.25 -1.23 17.01
C PHE A 30 -4.32 -1.52 15.84
N ARG A 31 -4.72 -2.45 14.96
CA ARG A 31 -3.92 -2.85 13.80
C ARG A 31 -3.80 -1.73 12.75
N ALA A 32 -4.79 -0.86 12.63
CA ALA A 32 -4.72 0.34 11.80
C ALA A 32 -3.82 1.43 12.39
N LEU A 33 -3.81 1.58 13.72
CA LEU A 33 -3.03 2.58 14.44
C LEU A 33 -1.56 2.16 14.63
N PHE A 34 -1.29 0.86 14.66
CA PHE A 34 0.04 0.31 14.88
C PHE A 34 1.11 0.88 13.92
N PRO A 35 0.88 0.97 12.59
CA PRO A 35 1.81 1.64 11.68
C PRO A 35 2.00 3.14 11.95
N PHE A 36 0.98 3.83 12.45
CA PHE A 36 1.04 5.28 12.72
C PHE A 36 1.79 5.62 14.00
N ILE A 37 1.72 4.75 15.00
CA ILE A 37 2.43 4.94 16.27
C ILE A 37 3.93 4.67 16.09
N TYR A 38 4.29 3.76 15.17
CA TYR A 38 5.68 3.31 15.00
C TYR A 38 6.48 4.04 13.90
N ARG A 39 5.85 4.77 12.94
CA ARG A 39 6.59 5.41 11.82
C ARG A 39 6.11 6.83 11.47
N LYS A 40 7.06 7.78 11.40
CA LYS A 40 6.93 9.10 10.74
C LYS A 40 7.32 8.97 9.25
N GLY A 41 6.36 8.73 8.35
CA GLY A 41 6.61 8.67 6.90
C GLY A 41 5.39 9.12 6.07
N LYS A 42 5.62 9.73 4.90
CA LYS A 42 4.57 10.27 4.01
C LYS A 42 3.70 9.14 3.43
N ARG A 43 2.39 9.43 3.36
CA ARG A 43 1.29 8.44 3.30
C ARG A 43 0.56 8.49 1.96
N THR A 44 0.94 7.66 1.01
CA THR A 44 0.14 7.39 -0.19
C THR A 44 -0.48 5.98 -0.04
N GLY A 45 -1.80 5.90 0.19
CA GLY A 45 -2.53 4.62 0.31
C GLY A 45 -3.32 4.40 1.62
N VAL A 46 -3.08 5.21 2.66
CA VAL A 46 -3.76 5.12 3.96
C VAL A 46 -5.27 5.37 3.89
N TRP A 47 -5.71 6.20 2.93
CA TRP A 47 -7.10 6.61 2.83
C TRP A 47 -8.07 5.43 2.61
N LEU A 48 -7.71 4.44 1.79
CA LEU A 48 -8.57 3.25 1.58
C LEU A 48 -8.72 2.43 2.86
N VAL A 49 -7.65 2.31 3.66
CA VAL A 49 -7.68 1.60 4.94
C VAL A 49 -8.60 2.32 5.92
N ILE A 50 -8.55 3.65 5.98
CA ILE A 50 -9.46 4.45 6.83
C ILE A 50 -10.91 4.24 6.40
N VAL A 51 -11.19 4.31 5.10
CA VAL A 51 -12.55 4.11 4.56
C VAL A 51 -13.07 2.69 4.87
N GLN A 52 -12.21 1.67 4.81
CA GLN A 52 -12.59 0.32 5.19
C GLN A 52 -12.86 0.15 6.69
N ILE A 53 -12.14 0.85 7.56
CA ILE A 53 -12.42 0.85 9.01
C ILE A 53 -13.77 1.50 9.28
N ILE A 54 -14.05 2.61 8.61
CA ILE A 54 -15.35 3.29 8.70
C ILE A 54 -16.45 2.30 8.27
N GLY A 55 -16.33 1.69 7.09
CA GLY A 55 -17.37 0.75 6.65
C GLY A 55 -17.49 -0.52 7.47
N SER A 56 -16.38 -1.00 8.05
CA SER A 56 -16.38 -2.12 8.99
C SER A 56 -17.14 -1.79 10.27
N THR A 57 -16.93 -0.56 10.77
CA THR A 57 -17.58 -0.06 11.97
C THR A 57 -19.06 0.16 11.73
N ASP A 58 -19.41 0.79 10.61
CA ASP A 58 -20.79 1.04 10.23
C ASP A 58 -21.55 -0.26 10.02
N LEU A 59 -20.95 -1.29 9.41
CA LEU A 59 -21.57 -2.60 9.24
C LEU A 59 -21.85 -3.28 10.59
N LEU A 60 -20.87 -3.38 11.50
CA LEU A 60 -21.09 -4.04 12.80
C LEU A 60 -22.07 -3.26 13.67
N LEU A 61 -21.96 -1.93 13.70
CA LEU A 61 -22.86 -1.08 14.46
C LEU A 61 -24.28 -1.14 13.90
N SER A 62 -24.43 -1.19 12.57
CA SER A 62 -25.74 -1.31 11.93
C SER A 62 -26.49 -2.55 12.37
N LEU A 63 -25.83 -3.71 12.44
CA LEU A 63 -26.44 -4.98 12.88
C LEU A 63 -26.83 -4.96 14.36
N VAL A 64 -25.97 -4.39 15.22
CA VAL A 64 -26.26 -4.24 16.65
C VAL A 64 -27.52 -3.39 16.86
N MET A 65 -27.62 -2.30 16.11
CA MET A 65 -28.72 -1.33 16.24
C MET A 65 -30.01 -1.79 15.56
N SER A 66 -29.95 -2.35 14.35
CA SER A 66 -31.12 -2.78 13.58
C SER A 66 -31.80 -4.02 14.17
N MET A 67 -31.03 -4.96 14.72
CA MET A 67 -31.55 -6.20 15.31
C MET A 67 -31.84 -6.10 16.81
N ASN A 68 -31.75 -4.89 17.40
CA ASN A 68 -32.01 -4.60 18.81
C ASN A 68 -31.22 -5.49 19.78
N PHE A 69 -29.89 -5.63 19.61
CA PHE A 69 -29.06 -6.43 20.52
C PHE A 69 -29.05 -5.88 21.95
N LEU A 70 -29.05 -4.56 22.08
CA LEU A 70 -28.94 -3.86 23.36
C LEU A 70 -30.21 -3.05 23.63
N LYS A 71 -30.72 -3.13 24.86
CA LYS A 71 -31.81 -2.28 25.37
C LYS A 71 -31.32 -0.87 25.68
N LEU A 72 -30.94 -0.13 24.65
CA LEU A 72 -30.45 1.23 24.82
C LEU A 72 -31.64 2.22 24.79
N LYS A 73 -31.81 2.99 25.86
CA LYS A 73 -32.72 4.16 25.89
C LYS A 73 -32.06 5.34 25.16
N LEU A 74 -31.79 5.18 23.86
CA LEU A 74 -31.20 6.22 23.02
C LEU A 74 -32.27 7.16 22.44
N GLY A 75 -31.83 8.36 22.03
CA GLY A 75 -32.68 9.37 21.38
C GLY A 75 -33.21 8.94 20.01
N HIS A 76 -34.14 9.72 19.45
CA HIS A 76 -34.86 9.42 18.20
C HIS A 76 -34.02 8.99 16.98
N PRO A 77 -32.86 9.60 16.64
CA PRO A 77 -32.10 9.19 15.45
C PRO A 77 -31.49 7.78 15.57
N TRP A 78 -31.08 7.39 16.78
CA TRP A 78 -30.48 6.08 17.05
C TRP A 78 -31.49 4.92 17.03
N LYS A 79 -32.79 5.23 17.10
CA LYS A 79 -33.88 4.25 16.97
C LYS A 79 -34.38 4.10 15.53
N SER A 80 -33.82 4.84 14.58
CA SER A 80 -34.28 4.79 13.19
C SER A 80 -33.82 3.51 12.50
N CYS A 81 -34.76 2.62 12.18
CA CYS A 81 -34.50 1.44 11.35
C CYS A 81 -33.89 1.81 9.99
N TYR A 82 -34.33 2.92 9.39
CA TYR A 82 -33.82 3.36 8.09
C TYR A 82 -32.36 3.78 8.16
N LEU A 83 -31.96 4.49 9.22
CA LEU A 83 -30.57 4.90 9.39
C LEU A 83 -29.66 3.68 9.47
N TRP A 84 -30.01 2.69 10.29
CA TRP A 84 -29.15 1.54 10.54
C TRP A 84 -29.27 0.45 9.49
N ALA A 85 -30.47 -0.07 9.24
CA ALA A 85 -30.69 -1.22 8.35
C ALA A 85 -30.63 -0.86 6.85
N VAL A 86 -30.79 0.43 6.48
CA VAL A 86 -30.75 0.84 5.07
C VAL A 86 -29.47 1.59 4.74
N TRP A 87 -29.12 2.65 5.50
CA TRP A 87 -27.96 3.49 5.18
C TRP A 87 -26.65 2.94 5.74
N ALA A 88 -26.61 2.58 7.03
CA ALA A 88 -25.38 2.10 7.65
C ALA A 88 -25.02 0.67 7.20
N GLU A 89 -25.99 -0.24 7.10
CA GLU A 89 -25.75 -1.62 6.66
C GLU A 89 -25.39 -1.70 5.17
N GLY A 90 -26.14 -0.96 4.33
CA GLY A 90 -26.01 -0.97 2.87
C GLY A 90 -24.83 -0.14 2.34
N PRO A 91 -25.05 1.13 1.92
CA PRO A 91 -24.03 1.93 1.25
C PRO A 91 -22.79 2.17 2.10
N PHE A 92 -22.93 2.46 3.40
CA PHE A 92 -21.78 2.76 4.25
C PHE A 92 -21.12 1.53 4.87
N GLY A 93 -21.82 0.40 4.94
CA GLY A 93 -21.31 -0.86 5.46
C GLY A 93 -20.79 -1.77 4.35
N PHE A 94 -21.61 -2.76 3.97
CA PHE A 94 -21.23 -3.78 3.00
C PHE A 94 -20.86 -3.18 1.63
N GLY A 95 -21.66 -2.24 1.14
CA GLY A 95 -21.44 -1.52 -0.11
C GLY A 95 -20.09 -0.83 -0.14
N LEU A 96 -19.70 -0.15 0.93
CA LEU A 96 -18.39 0.51 1.05
C LEU A 96 -17.24 -0.49 1.02
N LEU A 97 -17.35 -1.59 1.78
CA LEU A 97 -16.32 -2.62 1.84
C LEU A 97 -16.06 -3.29 0.49
N ILE A 98 -17.13 -3.70 -0.20
CA ILE A 98 -17.00 -4.35 -1.51
C ILE A 98 -16.56 -3.35 -2.59
N SER A 99 -17.04 -2.10 -2.53
CA SER A 99 -16.64 -1.05 -3.48
C SER A 99 -15.15 -0.73 -3.37
N CYS A 100 -14.61 -0.69 -2.15
CA CYS A 100 -13.17 -0.56 -1.93
C CYS A 100 -12.37 -1.69 -2.61
N ARG A 101 -12.87 -2.94 -2.59
CA ARG A 101 -12.23 -4.07 -3.28
C ARG A 101 -12.32 -4.00 -4.79
N ILE A 102 -13.45 -3.54 -5.32
CA ILE A 102 -13.61 -3.29 -6.75
C ILE A 102 -12.65 -2.19 -7.21
N VAL A 103 -12.51 -1.10 -6.45
CA VAL A 103 -11.53 -0.03 -6.74
C VAL A 103 -10.10 -0.57 -6.72
N GLN A 104 -9.73 -1.36 -5.71
CA GLN A 104 -8.42 -2.02 -5.66
C GLN A 104 -8.18 -2.90 -6.89
N GLY A 105 -9.14 -3.78 -7.23
CA GLY A 105 -9.07 -4.61 -8.43
C GLY A 105 -8.93 -3.77 -9.71
N PHE A 106 -9.65 -2.66 -9.84
CA PHE A 106 -9.54 -1.76 -10.98
C PHE A 106 -8.14 -1.13 -11.10
N GLN A 107 -7.54 -0.70 -9.98
CA GLN A 107 -6.19 -0.18 -9.96
C GLN A 107 -5.18 -1.25 -10.40
N LEU A 108 -5.31 -2.46 -9.85
CA LEU A 108 -4.47 -3.62 -10.21
C LEU A 108 -4.59 -3.96 -11.69
N TYR A 109 -5.81 -3.98 -12.24
CA TYR A 109 -6.03 -4.20 -13.66
C TYR A 109 -5.32 -3.16 -14.54
N HIS A 110 -5.41 -1.87 -14.19
CA HIS A 110 -4.76 -0.83 -14.97
C HIS A 110 -3.23 -0.92 -14.91
N VAL A 111 -2.68 -1.15 -13.72
CA VAL A 111 -1.23 -1.25 -13.52
C VAL A 111 -0.67 -2.50 -14.19
N PHE A 112 -1.31 -3.66 -14.03
CA PHE A 112 -0.74 -4.93 -14.44
C PHE A 112 -1.19 -5.42 -15.82
N VAL A 113 -2.43 -5.15 -16.24
CA VAL A 113 -2.93 -5.58 -17.55
C VAL A 113 -2.74 -4.49 -18.59
N LYS A 114 -3.01 -3.24 -18.24
CA LYS A 114 -2.87 -2.11 -19.17
C LYS A 114 -1.51 -1.42 -19.11
N HIS A 115 -0.66 -1.76 -18.14
CA HIS A 115 0.67 -1.16 -17.96
C HIS A 115 0.65 0.37 -17.82
N ARG A 116 -0.43 0.93 -17.25
CA ARG A 116 -0.65 2.37 -17.12
C ARG A 116 -1.24 2.72 -15.77
N LEU A 117 -0.99 3.95 -15.31
CA LEU A 117 -1.69 4.46 -14.14
C LEU A 117 -3.21 4.55 -14.42
N PRO A 118 -4.05 4.28 -13.42
CA PRO A 118 -5.49 4.43 -13.58
C PRO A 118 -5.82 5.90 -13.93
N PRO A 119 -6.61 6.14 -15.00
CA PRO A 119 -6.87 7.49 -15.51
C PRO A 119 -7.70 8.34 -14.53
N ILE A 120 -8.39 7.69 -13.58
CA ILE A 120 -9.29 8.33 -12.64
C ILE A 120 -8.76 8.07 -11.23
N ARG A 121 -8.80 9.12 -10.38
CA ARG A 121 -8.41 9.00 -8.98
C ARG A 121 -9.31 7.99 -8.25
N PRO A 122 -8.76 7.09 -7.42
CA PRO A 122 -9.54 6.04 -6.74
C PRO A 122 -10.68 6.56 -5.87
N SER A 123 -10.57 7.77 -5.30
CA SER A 123 -11.66 8.40 -4.55
C SER A 123 -12.88 8.71 -5.41
N ILE A 124 -12.67 9.17 -6.65
CA ILE A 124 -13.75 9.45 -7.60
C ILE A 124 -14.40 8.14 -8.05
N ILE A 125 -13.59 7.13 -8.37
CA ILE A 125 -14.09 5.80 -8.74
C ILE A 125 -14.92 5.19 -7.61
N LEU A 126 -14.47 5.31 -6.35
CA LEU A 126 -15.22 4.80 -5.21
C LEU A 126 -16.60 5.43 -5.10
N VAL A 127 -16.70 6.76 -5.22
CA VAL A 127 -17.98 7.48 -5.17
C VAL A 127 -18.90 7.01 -6.30
N VAL A 128 -18.38 6.90 -7.52
CA VAL A 128 -19.16 6.42 -8.68
C VAL A 128 -19.67 5.00 -8.46
N ILE A 129 -18.83 4.09 -7.96
CA ILE A 129 -19.22 2.72 -7.65
C ILE A 129 -20.23 2.67 -6.51
N LEU A 130 -20.25 3.62 -5.57
CA LEU A 130 -21.24 3.66 -4.48
C LEU A 130 -22.60 4.24 -4.87
N LEU A 131 -22.70 4.98 -5.97
CA LEU A 131 -23.95 5.62 -6.39
C LEU A 131 -25.14 4.66 -6.48
N PRO A 132 -25.04 3.44 -7.05
CA PRO A 132 -26.15 2.50 -7.08
C PRO A 132 -26.68 2.14 -5.68
N TRP A 133 -25.79 1.99 -4.68
CA TRP A 133 -26.19 1.77 -3.29
C TRP A 133 -26.91 2.98 -2.69
N ILE A 134 -26.39 4.19 -2.92
CA ILE A 134 -26.98 5.43 -2.41
C ILE A 134 -28.36 5.65 -3.03
N CYS A 135 -28.49 5.47 -4.34
CA CYS A 135 -29.76 5.55 -5.06
C CYS A 135 -30.75 4.50 -4.54
N GLY A 136 -30.31 3.25 -4.37
CA GLY A 136 -31.14 2.20 -3.77
C GLY A 136 -31.63 2.60 -2.37
N ALA A 137 -30.73 3.01 -1.48
CA ALA A 137 -31.05 3.44 -0.13
C ALA A 137 -32.06 4.62 -0.10
N ALA A 138 -31.92 5.59 -1.01
CA ALA A 138 -32.86 6.69 -1.15
C ALA A 138 -34.26 6.21 -1.56
N VAL A 139 -34.36 5.28 -2.51
CA VAL A 139 -35.64 4.67 -2.94
C VAL A 139 -36.30 3.90 -1.79
N PHE A 140 -35.52 3.13 -1.02
CA PHE A 140 -36.04 2.43 0.16
C PHE A 140 -36.54 3.41 1.23
N HIS A 141 -35.78 4.48 1.49
CA HIS A 141 -36.20 5.48 2.47
C HIS A 141 -37.47 6.22 2.03
N TRP A 142 -37.61 6.50 0.72
CA TRP A 142 -38.80 7.14 0.17
C TRP A 142 -40.06 6.27 0.29
N ASN A 143 -39.97 5.00 -0.08
CA ASN A 143 -41.10 4.07 -0.09
C ASN A 143 -41.45 3.49 1.28
N LYS A 144 -40.56 3.65 2.26
CA LYS A 144 -40.71 3.21 3.65
C LYS A 144 -41.21 1.75 3.83
N PRO A 145 -40.47 0.74 3.34
CA PRO A 145 -40.91 -0.65 3.42
C PRO A 145 -40.57 -1.38 4.74
N LEU A 146 -39.85 -0.74 5.68
CA LEU A 146 -39.47 -1.36 6.95
C LEU A 146 -40.58 -1.24 7.98
N ASN A 147 -40.83 -2.34 8.70
CA ASN A 147 -41.72 -2.37 9.86
C ASN A 147 -41.00 -1.87 11.14
N HIS A 148 -41.73 -1.74 12.25
CA HIS A 148 -41.22 -1.33 13.58
C HIS A 148 -40.11 -2.23 14.15
N ARG A 149 -39.96 -3.45 13.62
CA ARG A 149 -38.90 -4.40 13.95
C ARG A 149 -37.72 -4.37 12.97
N CYS A 150 -37.67 -3.37 12.09
CA CYS A 150 -36.70 -3.22 11.01
C CYS A 150 -36.69 -4.35 9.95
N HIS A 151 -37.72 -5.21 9.91
CA HIS A 151 -37.87 -6.22 8.87
C HIS A 151 -38.45 -5.61 7.57
N MET A 152 -37.89 -6.04 6.44
CA MET A 152 -38.39 -5.74 5.09
C MET A 152 -39.20 -6.93 4.55
N GLN A 153 -40.27 -6.65 3.82
CA GLN A 153 -41.03 -7.68 3.09
C GLN A 153 -40.21 -8.27 1.93
N ALA A 154 -40.48 -9.53 1.58
CA ALA A 154 -39.76 -10.28 0.55
C ALA A 154 -39.63 -9.53 -0.80
N GLN A 155 -40.68 -8.80 -1.22
CA GLN A 155 -40.67 -8.01 -2.46
C GLN A 155 -39.57 -6.93 -2.51
N TRP A 156 -39.17 -6.41 -1.35
CA TRP A 156 -38.12 -5.40 -1.21
C TRP A 156 -36.74 -6.01 -0.96
N VAL A 157 -36.69 -7.21 -0.37
CA VAL A 157 -35.45 -7.96 -0.15
C VAL A 157 -34.85 -8.45 -1.47
N ILE A 158 -35.67 -8.90 -2.42
CA ILE A 158 -35.19 -9.40 -3.72
C ILE A 158 -34.30 -8.37 -4.45
N PRO A 159 -34.73 -7.10 -4.66
CA PRO A 159 -33.87 -6.06 -5.23
C PRO A 159 -32.56 -5.82 -4.47
N VAL A 160 -32.59 -5.85 -3.13
CA VAL A 160 -31.38 -5.70 -2.29
C VAL A 160 -30.40 -6.83 -2.58
N MET A 161 -30.89 -8.07 -2.66
CA MET A 161 -30.07 -9.23 -2.97
C MET A 161 -29.51 -9.19 -4.39
N CYS A 162 -30.27 -8.68 -5.36
CA CYS A 162 -29.78 -8.44 -6.72
C CYS A 162 -28.62 -7.43 -6.73
N ILE A 163 -28.71 -6.34 -5.94
CA ILE A 163 -27.60 -5.38 -5.81
C ILE A 163 -26.36 -6.06 -5.21
N HIS A 164 -26.49 -6.79 -4.10
CA HIS A 164 -25.36 -7.53 -3.51
C HIS A 164 -24.72 -8.48 -4.53
N GLY A 165 -25.53 -9.26 -5.24
CA GLY A 165 -25.08 -10.19 -6.27
C GLY A 165 -24.35 -9.50 -7.43
N PHE A 166 -24.84 -8.34 -7.88
CA PHE A 166 -24.21 -7.55 -8.95
C PHE A 166 -22.81 -7.07 -8.55
N TYR A 167 -22.61 -6.62 -7.30
CA TYR A 167 -21.28 -6.19 -6.82
C TYR A 167 -20.31 -7.37 -6.70
N ILE A 168 -20.78 -8.52 -6.22
CA ILE A 168 -19.96 -9.75 -6.18
C ILE A 168 -19.58 -10.17 -7.60
N ALA A 169 -20.53 -10.16 -8.54
CA ALA A 169 -20.27 -10.45 -9.95
C ALA A 169 -19.26 -9.48 -10.57
N GLY A 170 -19.39 -8.18 -10.29
CA GLY A 170 -18.41 -7.17 -10.72
C GLY A 170 -17.00 -7.45 -10.17
N LEU A 171 -16.89 -7.82 -8.90
CA LEU A 171 -15.61 -8.21 -8.30
C LEU A 171 -15.03 -9.48 -8.97
N ILE A 172 -15.86 -10.47 -9.30
CA ILE A 172 -15.45 -11.66 -10.05
C ILE A 172 -14.91 -11.27 -11.43
N VAL A 173 -15.63 -10.45 -12.19
CA VAL A 173 -15.21 -10.03 -13.54
C VAL A 173 -13.86 -9.33 -13.52
N ILE A 174 -13.66 -8.39 -12.59
CA ILE A 174 -12.38 -7.68 -12.45
C ILE A 174 -11.27 -8.65 -12.05
N THR A 175 -11.53 -9.53 -11.08
CA THR A 175 -10.53 -10.52 -10.61
C THR A 175 -10.14 -11.48 -11.74
N LEU A 176 -11.10 -11.96 -12.52
CA LEU A 176 -10.85 -12.81 -13.69
C LEU A 176 -10.05 -12.08 -14.77
N SER A 177 -10.28 -10.78 -14.96
CA SER A 177 -9.53 -9.95 -15.91
C SER A 177 -8.04 -9.82 -15.55
N ILE A 178 -7.67 -10.09 -14.29
CA ILE A 178 -6.31 -10.01 -13.74
C ILE A 178 -5.67 -11.42 -13.65
N ARG A 179 -6.41 -12.49 -13.95
CA ARG A 179 -5.98 -13.89 -13.76
C ARG A 179 -4.70 -14.28 -14.53
N HIS A 180 -4.41 -13.60 -15.64
CA HIS A 180 -3.26 -13.91 -16.49
C HIS A 180 -1.92 -13.40 -15.94
N ILE A 181 -1.94 -12.57 -14.90
CA ILE A 181 -0.73 -12.12 -14.24
C ILE A 181 -0.25 -13.26 -13.35
N GLU A 182 0.95 -13.79 -13.61
CA GLU A 182 1.55 -14.90 -12.86
C GLU A 182 1.31 -14.74 -11.35
N PHE A 183 0.85 -15.84 -10.74
CA PHE A 183 0.38 -16.05 -9.36
C PHE A 183 1.33 -15.64 -8.21
N ARG A 184 2.34 -14.81 -8.47
CA ARG A 184 3.44 -14.48 -7.56
C ARG A 184 3.08 -13.42 -6.50
N PHE A 185 1.88 -12.84 -6.52
CA PHE A 185 1.46 -11.75 -5.64
C PHE A 185 0.31 -12.14 -4.71
N SER A 186 0.38 -11.75 -3.44
CA SER A 186 -0.69 -12.07 -2.47
C SER A 186 -1.99 -11.34 -2.78
N GLU A 187 -1.92 -10.22 -3.50
CA GLU A 187 -3.05 -9.34 -3.78
C GLU A 187 -4.16 -10.01 -4.63
N PHE A 188 -3.80 -10.88 -5.58
CA PHE A 188 -4.80 -11.67 -6.34
C PHE A 188 -5.49 -12.69 -5.43
N LYS A 189 -4.73 -13.34 -4.55
CA LYS A 189 -5.27 -14.28 -3.55
C LYS A 189 -6.21 -13.57 -2.59
N ASP A 190 -5.91 -12.33 -2.22
CA ASP A 190 -6.74 -11.48 -1.38
C ASP A 190 -8.06 -11.11 -2.09
N LEU A 191 -8.03 -10.76 -3.37
CA LEU A 191 -9.26 -10.53 -4.15
C LEU A 191 -10.13 -11.80 -4.26
N LEU A 192 -9.50 -12.96 -4.51
CA LEU A 192 -10.22 -14.24 -4.55
C LEU A 192 -10.83 -14.59 -3.20
N GLN A 193 -10.10 -14.37 -2.11
CA GLN A 193 -10.61 -14.58 -0.76
C GLN A 193 -11.77 -13.61 -0.46
N ALA A 194 -11.69 -12.34 -0.89
CA ALA A 194 -12.79 -11.39 -0.74
C ALA A 194 -14.07 -11.87 -1.48
N ILE A 195 -13.95 -12.44 -2.68
CA ILE A 195 -15.08 -13.04 -3.42
C ILE A 195 -15.69 -14.19 -2.61
N ILE A 196 -14.87 -15.13 -2.16
CA ILE A 196 -15.31 -16.31 -1.41
C ILE A 196 -16.04 -15.88 -0.13
N VAL A 197 -15.42 -15.01 0.67
CA VAL A 197 -15.97 -14.55 1.95
C VAL A 197 -17.25 -13.75 1.75
N SER A 198 -17.31 -12.87 0.73
CA SER A 198 -18.55 -12.11 0.42
C SER A 198 -19.69 -13.03 0.00
N THR A 199 -19.40 -14.02 -0.84
CA THR A 199 -20.41 -14.99 -1.31
C THR A 199 -20.96 -15.81 -0.16
N ILE A 200 -20.08 -16.29 0.74
CA ILE A 200 -20.48 -17.02 1.95
C ILE A 200 -21.30 -16.12 2.87
N ALA A 201 -20.90 -14.87 3.10
CA ALA A 201 -21.61 -13.94 3.97
C ALA A 201 -23.03 -13.63 3.45
N VAL A 202 -23.18 -13.37 2.15
CA VAL A 202 -24.48 -13.16 1.51
C VAL A 202 -25.34 -14.43 1.61
N GLY A 203 -24.77 -15.61 1.35
CA GLY A 203 -25.47 -16.88 1.52
C GLY A 203 -25.94 -17.11 2.95
N PHE A 204 -25.10 -16.80 3.94
CA PHE A 204 -25.44 -16.89 5.35
C PHE A 204 -26.57 -15.93 5.74
N TRP A 205 -26.53 -14.69 5.22
CA TRP A 205 -27.58 -13.70 5.42
C TRP A 205 -28.92 -14.17 4.85
N ILE A 206 -28.94 -14.77 3.65
CA ILE A 206 -30.16 -15.34 3.05
C ILE A 206 -30.73 -16.43 3.95
N VAL A 207 -29.89 -17.37 4.42
CA VAL A 207 -30.34 -18.45 5.30
C VAL A 207 -30.90 -17.90 6.60
N ALA A 208 -30.23 -16.91 7.20
CA ALA A 208 -30.69 -16.24 8.41
C ALA A 208 -32.03 -15.51 8.22
N TYR A 209 -32.21 -14.82 7.08
CA TYR A 209 -33.46 -14.17 6.70
C TYR A 209 -34.59 -15.20 6.55
N VAL A 210 -34.37 -16.27 5.79
CA VAL A 210 -35.37 -17.33 5.54
C VAL A 210 -35.74 -18.05 6.84
N LEU A 211 -34.77 -18.37 7.69
CA LEU A 211 -35.04 -18.99 9.00
C LEU A 211 -35.87 -18.08 9.89
N ASN A 212 -35.60 -16.78 9.85
CA ASN A 212 -36.31 -15.80 10.64
C ASN A 212 -37.74 -15.54 10.12
N GLU A 213 -37.96 -15.59 8.81
CA GLU A 213 -39.27 -15.42 8.17
C GLU A 213 -40.17 -16.66 8.32
N ILE A 214 -39.62 -17.88 8.16
CA ILE A 214 -40.41 -19.12 8.23
C ILE A 214 -40.78 -19.46 9.68
N HIS A 215 -39.92 -19.14 10.64
CA HIS A 215 -40.09 -19.52 12.04
C HIS A 215 -40.21 -18.30 12.96
N GLU A 216 -41.02 -17.30 12.58
CA GLU A 216 -41.24 -16.09 13.39
C GLU A 216 -41.72 -16.40 14.83
N ASP A 217 -42.41 -17.54 15.02
CA ASP A 217 -42.96 -17.95 16.32
C ASP A 217 -41.91 -18.61 17.25
N ILE A 218 -40.75 -19.00 16.72
CA ILE A 218 -39.74 -19.75 17.48
C ILE A 218 -38.64 -18.81 17.96
N ALA A 219 -38.81 -18.33 19.19
CA ALA A 219 -37.90 -17.38 19.85
C ALA A 219 -36.42 -17.82 19.85
N TRP A 220 -36.12 -19.11 19.99
CA TRP A 220 -34.73 -19.59 20.00
C TRP A 220 -34.05 -19.49 18.64
N ILE A 221 -34.78 -19.73 17.54
CA ILE A 221 -34.26 -19.58 16.17
C ILE A 221 -33.94 -18.10 15.90
N GLN A 222 -34.81 -17.20 16.34
CA GLN A 222 -34.59 -15.76 16.20
C GLN A 222 -33.32 -15.29 16.94
N VAL A 223 -33.10 -15.78 18.16
CA VAL A 223 -31.90 -15.44 18.96
C VAL A 223 -30.64 -16.04 18.34
N PHE A 224 -30.70 -17.29 17.90
CA PHE A 224 -29.58 -17.97 17.24
C PHE A 224 -29.20 -17.29 15.91
N SER A 225 -30.19 -16.98 15.06
CA SER A 225 -29.99 -16.31 13.78
C SER A 225 -29.28 -14.95 13.95
N ARG A 226 -29.74 -14.12 14.90
CA ARG A 226 -29.09 -12.84 15.23
C ARG A 226 -27.66 -13.02 15.71
N PHE A 227 -27.44 -13.90 16.70
CA PHE A 227 -26.11 -14.22 17.21
C PHE A 227 -25.16 -14.60 16.08
N SER A 228 -25.58 -15.53 15.22
CA SER A 228 -24.75 -15.99 14.12
C SER A 228 -24.48 -14.91 13.07
N LEU A 229 -25.46 -14.06 12.75
CA LEU A 229 -25.27 -12.93 11.83
C LEU A 229 -24.17 -11.97 12.31
N LEU A 230 -24.19 -11.57 13.59
CA LEU A 230 -23.19 -10.63 14.12
C LEU A 230 -21.79 -11.26 14.21
N VAL A 231 -21.71 -12.55 14.58
CA VAL A 231 -20.43 -13.28 14.58
C VAL A 231 -19.88 -13.42 13.15
N MET A 232 -20.72 -13.79 12.19
CA MET A 232 -20.31 -13.90 10.79
C MET A 232 -19.89 -12.55 10.20
N ALA A 233 -20.59 -11.47 10.53
CA ALA A 233 -20.19 -10.12 10.13
C ALA A 233 -18.85 -9.71 10.77
N SER A 234 -18.61 -10.10 12.02
CA SER A 234 -17.32 -9.87 12.70
C SER A 234 -16.18 -10.60 12.00
N ILE A 235 -16.39 -11.85 11.59
CA ILE A 235 -15.41 -12.64 10.81
C ILE A 235 -15.20 -12.01 9.43
N LEU A 236 -16.27 -11.65 8.72
CA LEU A 236 -16.23 -10.97 7.42
C LEU A 236 -15.35 -9.73 7.48
N VAL A 237 -15.60 -8.85 8.45
CA VAL A 237 -14.85 -7.62 8.66
C VAL A 237 -13.38 -7.88 8.96
N LEU A 238 -13.05 -8.84 9.82
CA LEU A 238 -11.66 -9.23 10.10
C LEU A 238 -10.91 -9.68 8.85
N LEU A 239 -11.57 -10.49 8.02
CA LEU A 239 -11.00 -10.99 6.78
C LEU A 239 -10.84 -9.85 5.76
N PHE A 240 -11.86 -9.02 5.59
CA PHE A 240 -11.80 -7.84 4.72
C PHE A 240 -10.71 -6.85 5.15
N PHE A 241 -10.46 -6.69 6.44
CA PHE A 241 -9.40 -5.79 6.90
C PHE A 241 -8.01 -6.42 6.80
N SER A 242 -7.87 -7.70 7.15
CA SER A 242 -6.59 -8.44 7.07
C SER A 242 -6.04 -8.47 5.65
N MET A 243 -6.91 -8.55 4.65
CA MET A 243 -6.59 -8.51 3.23
C MET A 243 -6.21 -7.12 2.68
N SER A 244 -6.35 -6.03 3.45
CA SER A 244 -5.97 -4.68 2.98
C SER A 244 -4.58 -4.26 3.45
N ILE A 245 -3.98 -5.05 4.35
CA ILE A 245 -2.64 -4.80 4.94
C ILE A 245 -1.58 -5.66 4.24
N SER A 246 -1.98 -6.64 3.42
CA SER A 246 -1.07 -7.45 2.63
C SER A 246 -0.42 -6.62 1.50
N GLN A 247 0.87 -6.39 1.70
CA GLN A 247 1.93 -6.25 0.70
C GLN A 247 2.56 -4.91 0.29
N PRO A 248 1.97 -3.70 0.30
CA PRO A 248 2.81 -2.51 0.18
C PRO A 248 3.48 -2.20 1.52
N LEU A 249 2.79 -2.43 2.65
CA LEU A 249 3.31 -2.13 3.98
C LEU A 249 4.33 -3.18 4.44
N HIS A 250 4.09 -4.47 4.28
CA HIS A 250 5.02 -5.47 4.81
C HIS A 250 6.32 -5.59 4.00
N SER A 251 6.28 -5.34 2.68
CA SER A 251 7.49 -5.27 1.85
C SER A 251 8.31 -4.03 2.17
N GLN A 252 7.67 -2.86 2.34
CA GLN A 252 8.33 -1.64 2.84
C GLN A 252 8.76 -1.74 4.32
N ILE A 253 8.14 -2.61 5.11
CA ILE A 253 8.51 -2.85 6.52
C ILE A 253 9.69 -3.81 6.63
N SER A 254 9.78 -4.86 5.79
CA SER A 254 10.95 -5.74 5.76
C SER A 254 12.14 -5.10 5.06
N LEU A 255 11.91 -4.30 4.00
CA LEU A 255 12.95 -3.48 3.37
C LEU A 255 13.46 -2.44 4.37
N GLY A 256 12.60 -1.60 4.95
CA GLY A 256 13.02 -0.56 5.89
C GLY A 256 13.63 -1.02 7.22
N LYS A 257 13.56 -2.31 7.57
CA LYS A 257 14.22 -2.87 8.77
C LYS A 257 15.49 -3.67 8.43
N GLN A 258 15.70 -3.97 7.16
CA GLN A 258 16.93 -4.55 6.61
C GLN A 258 17.71 -3.55 5.74
N GLU A 259 17.26 -2.28 5.64
CA GLU A 259 17.92 -1.24 4.84
C GLU A 259 19.03 -0.48 5.58
N SER A 260 19.21 -0.67 6.90
CA SER A 260 20.32 0.01 7.60
C SER A 260 21.63 -0.76 7.61
N THR A 261 21.69 -1.96 7.01
CA THR A 261 22.92 -2.75 6.91
C THR A 261 22.89 -3.60 5.64
N ALA A 262 23.72 -3.20 4.66
CA ALA A 262 23.88 -3.73 3.29
C ALA A 262 22.98 -3.08 2.23
N PHE A 263 23.59 -2.17 1.46
CA PHE A 263 23.10 -1.59 0.22
C PHE A 263 22.45 -2.65 -0.67
N MET A 264 21.11 -2.66 -0.78
CA MET A 264 20.37 -3.46 -1.75
C MET A 264 19.66 -2.51 -2.70
N THR A 265 20.10 -2.45 -3.96
CA THR A 265 19.44 -1.60 -4.96
C THR A 265 18.11 -2.24 -5.40
N MET A 266 17.15 -1.44 -5.87
CA MET A 266 15.89 -1.97 -6.41
C MET A 266 16.13 -2.95 -7.58
N GLY A 267 17.25 -2.80 -8.29
CA GLY A 267 17.70 -3.75 -9.31
C GLY A 267 17.99 -5.13 -8.73
N GLU A 268 18.70 -5.21 -7.60
CA GLU A 268 18.95 -6.47 -6.90
C GLU A 268 17.65 -7.09 -6.35
N ALA A 269 16.73 -6.26 -5.83
CA ALA A 269 15.40 -6.72 -5.37
C ALA A 269 14.56 -7.34 -6.50
N LEU A 270 14.70 -6.82 -7.73
CA LEU A 270 14.05 -7.36 -8.92
C LEU A 270 14.80 -8.55 -9.54
N GLY A 271 15.89 -9.01 -8.90
CA GLY A 271 16.72 -10.12 -9.38
C GLY A 271 17.51 -9.77 -10.64
N ILE A 272 17.78 -8.47 -10.89
CA ILE A 272 18.71 -8.03 -11.92
C ILE A 272 20.10 -8.42 -11.43
N THR A 273 20.53 -9.61 -11.83
CA THR A 273 21.89 -10.07 -11.60
C THR A 273 22.78 -9.49 -12.69
N ASP A 274 23.92 -8.93 -12.31
CA ASP A 274 25.01 -8.44 -13.20
C ASP A 274 25.65 -9.56 -14.08
N ARG A 275 24.99 -10.71 -14.24
CA ARG A 275 25.46 -11.86 -15.03
C ARG A 275 25.30 -11.64 -16.54
N GLY A 276 24.58 -10.62 -16.98
CA GLY A 276 24.41 -10.27 -18.39
C GLY A 276 25.42 -9.22 -18.86
N SER A 277 26.41 -9.63 -19.64
CA SER A 277 27.34 -8.78 -20.40
C SER A 277 28.23 -7.83 -19.59
N VAL A 278 29.16 -8.43 -18.83
CA VAL A 278 30.44 -7.78 -18.53
C VAL A 278 31.18 -7.56 -19.85
N LYS A 279 30.91 -6.45 -20.55
CA LYS A 279 31.98 -5.76 -21.27
C LYS A 279 32.88 -5.21 -20.18
N LYS A 280 33.75 -6.08 -19.64
CA LYS A 280 35.00 -5.64 -19.02
C LYS A 280 35.66 -4.85 -20.13
N ILE A 281 35.54 -3.53 -20.09
CA ILE A 281 36.57 -2.75 -20.72
C ILE A 281 37.81 -3.21 -19.97
N ASN A 282 38.68 -3.95 -20.65
CA ASN A 282 40.04 -4.17 -20.19
C ASN A 282 40.76 -2.82 -20.26
N ALA A 283 40.20 -1.81 -19.57
CA ALA A 283 40.78 -0.50 -19.42
C ALA A 283 41.92 -0.70 -18.44
N THR A 284 43.12 -0.88 -19.00
CA THR A 284 44.37 -0.67 -18.29
C THR A 284 44.51 0.80 -17.85
N HIS A 285 43.71 1.71 -18.43
CA HIS A 285 43.71 3.13 -18.11
C HIS A 285 42.35 3.78 -18.46
N PHE A 286 41.85 4.67 -17.60
CA PHE A 286 40.71 5.54 -17.89
C PHE A 286 41.18 6.85 -18.49
N ASP A 287 40.63 7.25 -19.64
CA ASP A 287 40.99 8.50 -20.33
C ASP A 287 39.94 9.58 -20.03
N SER A 288 40.41 10.73 -19.55
CA SER A 288 39.59 11.91 -19.24
C SER A 288 38.93 12.53 -20.48
N ASN A 289 39.47 12.27 -21.67
CA ASN A 289 38.90 12.74 -22.93
C ASN A 289 37.73 11.87 -23.44
N GLN A 290 37.48 10.71 -22.83
CA GLN A 290 36.31 9.90 -23.16
C GLN A 290 35.03 10.56 -22.63
N PRO A 291 33.90 10.40 -23.34
CA PRO A 291 32.65 10.98 -22.89
C PRO A 291 32.19 10.26 -21.61
N LEU A 292 31.62 11.04 -20.68
CA LEU A 292 31.33 10.61 -19.31
C LEU A 292 30.32 9.46 -19.25
N ASP A 293 29.33 9.46 -20.14
CA ASP A 293 28.37 8.37 -20.35
C ASP A 293 29.07 7.02 -20.53
N LYS A 294 30.09 6.97 -21.39
CA LYS A 294 30.88 5.77 -21.66
C LYS A 294 31.72 5.34 -20.46
N LEU A 295 32.27 6.30 -19.70
CA LEU A 295 33.03 6.00 -18.48
C LEU A 295 32.14 5.44 -17.38
N LEU A 296 30.92 5.97 -17.23
CA LEU A 296 29.94 5.52 -16.24
C LEU A 296 29.33 4.15 -16.57
N GLU A 297 29.49 3.61 -17.78
CA GLU A 297 29.16 2.20 -18.07
C GLU A 297 30.06 1.24 -17.28
N ASP A 298 31.34 1.60 -17.05
CA ASP A 298 32.26 0.79 -16.26
C ASP A 298 31.88 0.81 -14.78
N LYS A 299 31.59 -0.37 -14.22
CA LYS A 299 31.14 -0.51 -12.83
C LYS A 299 32.17 0.02 -11.82
N ARG A 300 33.48 -0.17 -12.06
CA ARG A 300 34.53 0.26 -11.11
C ARG A 300 34.67 1.77 -11.13
N PHE A 301 34.66 2.36 -12.33
CA PHE A 301 34.63 3.81 -12.48
C PHE A 301 33.38 4.41 -11.82
N ARG A 302 32.20 3.88 -12.13
CA ARG A 302 30.92 4.37 -11.58
C ARG A 302 30.89 4.31 -10.06
N MET A 303 31.31 3.20 -9.43
CA MET A 303 31.33 3.11 -7.97
C MET A 303 32.30 4.11 -7.32
N SER A 304 33.50 4.30 -7.90
CA SER A 304 34.46 5.30 -7.41
C SER A 304 33.91 6.72 -7.57
N PHE A 305 33.30 7.01 -8.73
CA PHE A 305 32.69 8.30 -9.03
C PHE A 305 31.49 8.59 -8.13
N MET A 306 30.67 7.59 -7.83
CA MET A 306 29.53 7.69 -6.92
C MET A 306 29.99 8.00 -5.50
N SER A 307 31.02 7.29 -5.01
CA SER A 307 31.61 7.58 -3.69
C SER A 307 32.18 9.00 -3.60
N PHE A 308 32.77 9.52 -4.68
CA PHE A 308 33.20 10.91 -4.76
C PHE A 308 32.00 11.87 -4.74
N ALA A 309 30.97 11.62 -5.55
CA ALA A 309 29.79 12.47 -5.62
C ALA A 309 29.04 12.53 -4.27
N ASP A 310 28.94 11.39 -3.57
CA ASP A 310 28.40 11.32 -2.20
C ASP A 310 29.22 12.17 -1.23
N SER A 311 30.55 12.16 -1.34
CA SER A 311 31.43 13.01 -0.53
C SER A 311 31.23 14.52 -0.78
N CYS A 312 30.75 14.87 -1.97
CA CYS A 312 30.40 16.23 -2.37
C CYS A 312 28.93 16.59 -2.09
N LEU A 313 28.15 15.71 -1.45
CA LEU A 313 26.70 15.86 -1.25
C LEU A 313 25.92 16.09 -2.57
N ALA A 314 26.41 15.51 -3.67
CA ALA A 314 25.84 15.60 -5.01
C ALA A 314 25.65 14.20 -5.64
N GLY A 315 25.52 13.18 -4.79
CA GLY A 315 25.43 11.78 -5.17
C GLY A 315 24.13 11.44 -5.90
N GLU A 316 23.05 12.17 -5.65
CA GLU A 316 21.70 11.89 -6.17
C GLU A 316 21.68 11.73 -7.69
N SER A 317 22.49 12.52 -8.39
CA SER A 317 22.65 12.52 -9.84
C SER A 317 23.25 11.20 -10.37
N VAL A 318 24.23 10.64 -9.64
CA VAL A 318 24.94 9.41 -10.04
C VAL A 318 24.11 8.17 -9.65
N HIS A 319 23.48 8.19 -8.47
CA HIS A 319 22.55 7.15 -8.03
C HIS A 319 21.36 7.03 -8.99
N PHE A 320 20.78 8.17 -9.41
CA PHE A 320 19.72 8.18 -10.43
C PHE A 320 20.19 7.54 -11.75
N TYR A 321 21.38 7.89 -12.23
CA TYR A 321 21.95 7.32 -13.46
C TYR A 321 22.07 5.79 -13.37
N GLU A 322 22.55 5.27 -12.24
CA GLU A 322 22.67 3.82 -12.03
C GLU A 322 21.31 3.10 -12.04
N GLU A 323 20.30 3.63 -11.36
CA GLU A 323 18.98 2.99 -11.35
C GLU A 323 18.31 3.03 -12.73
N VAL A 324 18.47 4.12 -13.50
CA VAL A 324 17.99 4.19 -14.90
C VAL A 324 18.78 3.23 -15.80
N TYR A 325 20.08 3.06 -15.57
CA TYR A 325 20.89 2.08 -16.29
C TYR A 325 20.41 0.65 -16.00
N ASP A 326 20.09 0.34 -14.76
CA ASP A 326 19.52 -0.96 -14.38
C ASP A 326 18.13 -1.19 -14.97
N LEU A 327 17.27 -0.17 -15.04
CA LEU A 327 15.99 -0.23 -15.75
C LEU A 327 16.18 -0.61 -17.24
N LYS A 328 17.23 -0.10 -17.89
CA LYS A 328 17.55 -0.43 -19.29
C LYS A 328 18.00 -1.88 -19.48
N LYS A 329 18.54 -2.53 -18.43
CA LYS A 329 18.89 -3.97 -18.47
C LYS A 329 17.65 -4.89 -18.45
N ILE A 330 16.51 -4.41 -17.99
CA ILE A 330 15.27 -5.20 -17.93
C ILE A 330 14.72 -5.39 -19.34
N HIS A 331 14.52 -6.64 -19.76
CA HIS A 331 13.94 -7.01 -21.05
C HIS A 331 12.64 -6.23 -21.33
N LEU A 332 12.44 -5.79 -22.59
CA LEU A 332 11.27 -5.01 -23.00
C LEU A 332 9.95 -5.75 -22.77
N ASP A 333 9.96 -7.08 -22.86
CA ASP A 333 8.78 -7.92 -22.63
C ASP A 333 8.40 -8.01 -21.14
N ASP A 334 9.34 -7.73 -20.22
CA ASP A 334 9.08 -7.69 -18.78
C ASP A 334 8.57 -6.32 -18.34
N SER A 335 7.37 -6.00 -18.81
CA SER A 335 6.69 -4.73 -18.52
C SER A 335 6.47 -4.50 -17.03
N ILE A 336 6.29 -5.56 -16.24
CA ILE A 336 5.99 -5.47 -14.80
C ILE A 336 7.20 -4.94 -14.04
N ARG A 337 8.37 -5.56 -14.20
CA ARG A 337 9.60 -5.10 -13.52
C ARG A 337 9.99 -3.69 -13.94
N ARG A 338 9.78 -3.35 -15.22
CA ARG A 338 10.00 -1.99 -15.74
C ARG A 338 9.13 -0.95 -15.04
N ILE A 339 7.83 -1.23 -14.86
CA ILE A 339 6.91 -0.30 -14.16
C ILE A 339 7.34 -0.10 -12.71
N TYR A 340 7.66 -1.18 -11.99
CA TYR A 340 8.09 -1.06 -10.59
C TYR A 340 9.36 -0.24 -10.44
N MET A 341 10.36 -0.52 -11.29
CA MET A 341 11.61 0.23 -11.30
C MET A 341 11.37 1.70 -11.69
N ALA A 342 10.60 1.97 -12.74
CA ALA A 342 10.28 3.33 -13.16
C ALA A 342 9.55 4.12 -12.06
N ARG A 343 8.60 3.49 -11.35
CA ARG A 343 7.89 4.13 -10.26
C ARG A 343 8.78 4.43 -9.06
N HIS A 344 9.64 3.47 -8.69
CA HIS A 344 10.65 3.66 -7.65
C HIS A 344 11.57 4.85 -7.98
N ILE A 345 12.06 4.91 -9.21
CA ILE A 345 12.87 6.04 -9.69
C ILE A 345 12.08 7.37 -9.60
N ILE A 346 10.81 7.37 -10.00
CA ILE A 346 9.97 8.58 -9.93
C ILE A 346 9.79 9.06 -8.48
N GLU A 347 9.40 8.17 -7.58
CA GLU A 347 9.14 8.51 -6.17
C GLU A 347 10.42 8.94 -5.43
N LYS A 348 11.58 8.38 -5.80
CA LYS A 348 12.86 8.61 -5.13
C LYS A 348 13.64 9.83 -5.65
N TYR A 349 13.55 10.11 -6.97
CA TYR A 349 14.35 11.15 -7.63
C TYR A 349 13.54 12.24 -8.34
N ILE A 350 12.34 11.95 -8.85
CA ILE A 350 11.60 12.86 -9.76
C ILE A 350 10.51 13.65 -9.05
N ASP A 351 9.89 13.11 -7.99
CA ASP A 351 8.84 13.82 -7.26
C ASP A 351 9.39 15.05 -6.53
N ALA A 352 8.59 16.13 -6.47
CA ALA A 352 8.97 17.34 -5.75
C ALA A 352 9.01 17.07 -4.23
N GLY A 353 10.16 17.32 -3.61
CA GLY A 353 10.42 16.99 -2.21
C GLY A 353 10.68 15.51 -1.95
N ALA A 354 11.15 14.78 -2.97
CA ALA A 354 11.71 13.44 -2.81
C ALA A 354 13.04 13.47 -2.03
N GLU A 355 13.42 12.35 -1.42
CA GLU A 355 14.62 12.26 -0.58
C GLU A 355 15.91 12.53 -1.35
N MET A 356 16.01 12.03 -2.58
CA MET A 356 17.13 12.26 -3.49
C MET A 356 16.65 12.98 -4.75
N GLU A 357 15.87 14.05 -4.57
CA GLU A 357 15.35 14.84 -5.68
C GLU A 357 16.47 15.36 -6.59
N ILE A 358 16.42 14.99 -7.87
CA ILE A 358 17.40 15.44 -8.86
C ILE A 358 17.05 16.82 -9.43
N ASN A 359 18.09 17.60 -9.71
CA ASN A 359 17.95 18.92 -10.31
C ASN A 359 17.73 18.80 -11.84
N ILE A 360 16.46 18.74 -12.25
CA ILE A 360 16.03 18.72 -13.66
C ILE A 360 15.04 19.83 -13.94
N SER A 361 14.93 20.22 -15.21
CA SER A 361 14.00 21.23 -15.67
C SER A 361 12.54 20.82 -15.39
N HIS A 362 11.70 21.83 -15.11
CA HIS A 362 10.27 21.60 -14.89
C HIS A 362 9.61 20.92 -16.10
N ARG A 363 10.06 21.23 -17.33
CA ARG A 363 9.56 20.60 -18.56
C ARG A 363 9.79 19.09 -18.56
N THR A 364 11.01 18.66 -18.32
CA THR A 364 11.40 17.24 -18.30
C THR A 364 10.68 16.48 -17.19
N ARG A 365 10.52 17.11 -16.02
CA ARG A 365 9.75 16.55 -14.92
C ARG A 365 8.28 16.30 -15.30
N GLN A 366 7.63 17.28 -15.94
CA GLN A 366 6.24 17.12 -16.38
C GLN A 366 6.09 16.10 -17.52
N GLU A 367 7.09 15.94 -18.39
CA GLU A 367 7.10 14.93 -19.43
C GLU A 367 7.10 13.50 -18.84
N ILE A 368 7.89 13.28 -17.79
CA ILE A 368 7.95 12.01 -17.06
C ILE A 368 6.64 11.78 -16.30
N LEU A 369 6.19 12.75 -15.50
CA LEU A 369 5.01 12.63 -14.64
C LEU A 369 3.68 12.61 -15.42
N GLY A 370 3.65 13.24 -16.60
CA GLY A 370 2.48 13.30 -17.47
C GLY A 370 2.34 12.09 -18.41
N THR A 371 3.36 11.25 -18.50
CA THR A 371 3.35 10.08 -19.39
C THR A 371 2.46 8.97 -18.80
N PRO A 372 1.48 8.45 -19.57
CA PRO A 372 0.65 7.36 -19.10
C PRO A 372 1.36 6.00 -19.15
N ASP A 373 2.41 5.87 -19.97
CA ASP A 373 3.14 4.63 -20.24
C ASP A 373 4.51 4.61 -19.54
N LEU A 374 4.56 3.96 -18.37
CA LEU A 374 5.79 3.82 -17.58
C LEU A 374 6.74 2.74 -18.12
N THR A 375 6.33 1.96 -19.12
CA THR A 375 7.17 0.90 -19.70
C THR A 375 8.10 1.42 -20.78
N HIS A 376 7.84 2.64 -21.27
CA HIS A 376 8.52 3.23 -22.41
C HIS A 376 10.06 3.19 -22.24
N PRO A 377 10.82 2.69 -23.22
CA PRO A 377 12.27 2.50 -23.09
C PRO A 377 13.03 3.80 -22.82
N ASN A 378 12.50 4.91 -23.33
CA ASN A 378 13.15 6.22 -23.30
C ASN A 378 12.52 7.16 -22.26
N LEU A 379 11.77 6.62 -21.28
CA LEU A 379 11.03 7.41 -20.29
C LEU A 379 11.90 8.46 -19.57
N PHE A 380 13.16 8.12 -19.27
CA PHE A 380 14.08 8.95 -18.50
C PHE A 380 15.20 9.59 -19.33
N ASP A 381 15.21 9.45 -20.66
CA ASP A 381 16.36 9.86 -21.48
C ASP A 381 16.61 11.37 -21.44
N SER A 382 15.55 12.19 -21.43
CA SER A 382 15.65 13.64 -21.27
C SER A 382 16.27 14.02 -19.92
N ALA A 383 15.85 13.36 -18.84
CA ALA A 383 16.38 13.60 -17.49
C ALA A 383 17.85 13.16 -17.37
N VAL A 384 18.19 11.99 -17.92
CA VAL A 384 19.58 11.51 -17.95
C VAL A 384 20.48 12.49 -18.71
N SER A 385 20.00 13.04 -19.83
CA SER A 385 20.77 14.02 -20.61
C SER A 385 21.07 15.30 -19.83
N GLU A 386 20.07 15.84 -19.13
CA GLU A 386 20.25 17.01 -18.26
C GLU A 386 21.21 16.73 -17.09
N ILE A 387 21.06 15.56 -16.44
CA ILE A 387 21.90 15.18 -15.30
C ILE A 387 23.35 14.93 -15.73
N LEU A 388 23.58 14.25 -16.86
CA LEU A 388 24.94 14.05 -17.37
C LEU A 388 25.62 15.39 -17.68
N GLN A 389 24.87 16.37 -18.19
CA GLN A 389 25.39 17.72 -18.39
C GLN A 389 25.77 18.39 -17.06
N LEU A 390 24.92 18.27 -16.04
CA LEU A 390 25.20 18.81 -14.70
C LEU A 390 26.41 18.15 -14.04
N ILE A 391 26.52 16.82 -14.08
CA ILE A 391 27.68 16.08 -13.56
C ILE A 391 28.95 16.52 -14.29
N LYS A 392 28.90 16.66 -15.62
CA LYS A 392 30.05 17.08 -16.42
C LYS A 392 30.51 18.50 -16.07
N MET A 393 29.58 19.41 -15.81
CA MET A 393 29.90 20.80 -15.47
C MET A 393 30.42 20.94 -14.03
N ASN A 394 29.86 20.19 -13.08
CA ASN A 394 30.05 20.44 -11.66
C ASN A 394 31.00 19.46 -10.95
N LEU A 395 31.06 18.20 -11.39
CA LEU A 395 31.76 17.13 -10.67
C LEU A 395 32.92 16.52 -11.45
N ALA A 396 32.78 16.41 -12.77
CA ALA A 396 33.72 15.63 -13.59
C ALA A 396 35.15 16.17 -13.51
N LYS A 397 35.34 17.49 -13.52
CA LYS A 397 36.68 18.10 -13.45
C LYS A 397 37.37 17.78 -12.12
N ASP A 398 36.64 17.92 -11.02
CA ASP A 398 37.16 17.79 -9.66
C ASP A 398 37.44 16.32 -9.33
N TYR A 399 36.66 15.40 -9.90
CA TYR A 399 36.88 13.96 -9.76
C TYR A 399 38.28 13.53 -10.23
N TRP A 400 38.76 14.03 -11.38
CA TRP A 400 40.08 13.65 -11.91
C TRP A 400 41.24 14.02 -10.98
N SER A 401 41.07 15.08 -10.18
CA SER A 401 42.03 15.51 -9.15
C SER A 401 41.76 14.92 -7.76
N SER A 402 40.68 14.15 -7.60
CA SER A 402 40.25 13.64 -6.30
C SER A 402 41.07 12.44 -5.83
N LEU A 403 41.10 12.25 -4.51
CA LEU A 403 41.69 11.05 -3.90
C LEU A 403 40.97 9.77 -4.35
N HIS A 404 39.68 9.85 -4.68
CA HIS A 404 38.88 8.71 -5.15
C HIS A 404 39.37 8.19 -6.51
N PHE A 405 39.70 9.09 -7.44
CA PHE A 405 40.27 8.70 -8.72
C PHE A 405 41.72 8.20 -8.60
N ALA A 406 42.54 8.84 -7.76
CA ALA A 406 43.90 8.39 -7.48
C ALA A 406 43.91 6.95 -6.92
N LYS A 407 43.00 6.65 -5.98
CA LYS A 407 42.82 5.30 -5.43
C LYS A 407 42.34 4.30 -6.47
N LEU A 408 41.35 4.67 -7.28
CA LEU A 408 40.88 3.80 -8.38
C LEU A 408 42.01 3.46 -9.36
N LYS A 409 42.85 4.43 -9.70
CA LYS A 409 44.01 4.23 -10.56
C LYS A 409 45.01 3.25 -9.95
N GLU A 410 45.34 3.43 -8.67
CA GLU A 410 46.22 2.53 -7.92
C GLU A 410 45.66 1.09 -7.88
N ASP A 411 44.34 0.94 -7.68
CA ASP A 411 43.67 -0.36 -7.65
C ASP A 411 43.68 -1.07 -9.01
N ILE A 412 43.63 -0.32 -10.12
CA ILE A 412 43.75 -0.86 -11.49
C ILE A 412 45.19 -1.31 -11.76
N GLU A 413 46.17 -0.52 -11.33
CA GLU A 413 47.60 -0.81 -11.50
C GLU A 413 48.06 -2.03 -10.67
N ARG A 414 47.42 -2.29 -9.52
CA ARG A 414 47.71 -3.47 -8.67
C ARG A 414 47.21 -4.81 -9.24
N GLY A 415 46.30 -4.80 -10.19
CA GLY A 415 45.78 -6.01 -10.84
C GLY A 415 44.86 -6.89 -9.94
N PRO A 416 44.27 -7.97 -10.49
CA PRO A 416 43.16 -8.72 -9.89
C PRO A 416 43.52 -9.65 -8.71
N ASN A 417 44.76 -9.63 -8.22
CA ASN A 417 45.23 -10.46 -7.10
C ASN A 417 45.44 -9.68 -5.79
N GLY A 418 45.02 -8.42 -5.72
CA GLY A 418 44.92 -7.70 -4.45
C GLY A 418 43.71 -8.21 -3.64
N PRO A 419 43.77 -8.23 -2.29
CA PRO A 419 42.62 -8.63 -1.48
C PRO A 419 41.42 -7.74 -1.82
N GLU A 420 40.25 -8.36 -2.09
CA GLU A 420 38.99 -7.65 -2.26
C GLU A 420 38.82 -6.67 -1.09
N LEU A 421 38.86 -5.37 -1.37
CA LEU A 421 38.53 -4.38 -0.37
C LEU A 421 37.05 -4.57 -0.02
N MET A 422 36.79 -5.01 1.21
CA MET A 422 35.50 -4.84 1.86
C MET A 422 35.05 -3.38 1.70
N PRO A 423 33.73 -3.12 1.57
CA PRO A 423 33.18 -1.79 1.73
C PRO A 423 33.74 -1.20 3.02
N LEU A 424 34.28 0.03 2.96
CA LEU A 424 34.68 0.73 4.16
C LEU A 424 33.43 0.88 5.03
N ASP A 425 33.38 0.10 6.11
CA ASP A 425 32.46 0.32 7.21
C ASP A 425 32.84 1.66 7.81
N TYR A 426 32.14 2.72 7.40
CA TYR A 426 32.23 4.03 8.05
C TYR A 426 31.48 3.90 9.38
N SER A 427 32.10 3.16 10.31
CA SER A 427 31.76 3.25 11.72
C SER A 427 31.97 4.72 12.10
N PRO A 428 30.95 5.43 12.60
CA PRO A 428 31.19 6.73 13.21
C PRO A 428 32.10 6.41 14.38
N ARG A 429 33.39 6.76 14.26
CA ARG A 429 34.28 6.88 15.40
C ARG A 429 33.62 7.89 16.32
N VAL A 430 32.80 7.39 17.24
CA VAL A 430 32.59 7.99 18.54
C VAL A 430 33.98 7.99 19.15
N THR A 431 34.73 9.06 18.89
CA THR A 431 35.83 9.45 19.74
C THR A 431 35.23 9.58 21.13
N PHE A 432 35.38 8.53 21.94
CA PHE A 432 35.40 8.66 23.38
C PHE A 432 36.53 9.64 23.69
N VAL A 433 36.18 10.92 23.77
CA VAL A 433 36.99 11.93 24.42
C VAL A 433 37.07 11.48 25.86
N ARG A 434 38.20 10.91 26.26
CA ARG A 434 38.55 10.79 27.68
C ARG A 434 38.61 12.23 28.21
N CYS A 435 37.83 12.51 29.24
CA CYS A 435 37.72 13.82 29.90
C CYS A 435 39.02 14.28 30.61
N THR A 436 40.20 14.07 30.03
CA THR A 436 41.48 14.36 30.71
C THR A 436 42.48 15.16 29.89
N ASP A 437 42.18 15.54 28.63
CA ASP A 437 43.12 16.30 27.80
C ASP A 437 42.46 17.54 27.14
N ASP A 438 41.82 18.37 27.96
CA ASP A 438 41.48 19.76 27.57
C ASP A 438 42.28 20.75 28.44
N PRO A 439 43.19 21.55 27.86
CA PRO A 439 44.03 22.49 28.60
C PRO A 439 43.33 23.82 28.94
N PHE A 440 42.02 23.95 28.70
CA PHE A 440 41.23 25.12 29.11
C PHE A 440 40.36 24.81 30.33
N TYR A 441 40.96 25.13 31.46
CA TYR A 441 40.49 25.03 32.83
C TYR A 441 39.24 25.90 33.15
N GLU A 442 38.51 25.42 34.16
CA GLU A 442 37.76 26.18 35.19
C GLU A 442 36.49 26.93 34.78
N GLU A 443 35.34 26.25 34.78
CA GLU A 443 34.26 26.51 35.75
C GLU A 443 33.06 25.58 35.49
N HIS A 444 32.49 25.05 36.58
CA HIS A 444 31.22 24.31 36.67
C HIS A 444 31.30 22.78 36.52
N ALA A 445 31.92 22.18 37.54
CA ALA A 445 31.60 20.83 37.98
C ALA A 445 30.21 20.80 38.63
N ALA A 446 29.21 20.25 37.95
CA ALA A 446 28.06 19.61 38.58
C ALA A 446 27.32 18.72 37.57
N THR A 447 27.07 17.47 37.98
CA THR A 447 26.08 16.52 37.43
C THR A 447 26.34 15.90 36.05
N CYS A 448 27.11 14.81 36.04
CA CYS A 448 26.85 13.66 35.16
C CYS A 448 26.51 12.45 36.04
N ASN A 449 25.26 11.99 35.97
CA ASN A 449 24.84 10.64 36.37
C ASN A 449 24.65 9.82 35.09
#